data_AF-A0A9Q4BQI0-F1
#
_entry.id   AF-A0A9Q4BQI0-F1
#
_cell.length_a   1.000
_cell.length_b   1.000
_cell.length_c   1.000
_cell.angle_alpha   90.00
_cell.angle_beta   90.00
_cell.angle_gamma   90.00
#
_symmetry.space_group_name_H-M   'P 1'
#
loop_
_entity.id
_entity.type
_entity.pdbx_description
1 polymer ?
#
loop_
_entity_poly.entity_id
_entity_poly.type
_entity_poly.pdbx_seq_one_letter_code
_entity_poly.pdbx_strand_id
1 'polypeptide(L)' 'MKPIWFFVGLLLTALGLIIIAVGVYYIFNPGLNRTVLAGLHPNLWWGGIMLIAGILFIMTNKNKVIR' A
#
# COMPACT_ATOMS: atom_id res chain seq x y z
N MET A 1 3.60 -24.89 -5.84
CA MET A 1 3.10 -23.98 -4.77
C MET A 1 3.65 -22.59 -5.06
N LYS A 2 2.84 -21.52 -4.94
CA LYS A 2 3.37 -20.16 -5.17
C LYS A 2 4.26 -19.76 -3.98
N PRO A 3 5.37 -19.02 -4.21
CA PRO A 3 6.25 -18.59 -3.14
C PRO A 3 5.51 -17.66 -2.17
N ILE A 4 5.82 -17.77 -0.88
CA ILE A 4 5.26 -16.94 0.20
C ILE A 4 5.41 -15.44 -0.14
N TRP A 5 6.52 -15.07 -0.78
CA TRP A 5 6.81 -13.71 -1.25
C TRP A 5 5.79 -13.15 -2.25
N PHE A 6 5.15 -14.00 -3.07
CA PHE A 6 4.05 -13.57 -3.94
C PHE A 6 2.82 -13.17 -3.12
N PHE A 7 2.52 -13.92 -2.04
CA PHE A 7 1.41 -13.62 -1.14
C PHE A 7 1.67 -12.37 -0.30
N VAL A 8 2.89 -12.20 0.20
CA VAL A 8 3.32 -10.98 0.91
C VAL A 8 3.18 -9.75 -0.01
N GLY A 9 3.63 -9.85 -1.26
CA GLY A 9 3.45 -8.77 -2.24
C GLY A 9 1.98 -8.40 -2.46
N LEU A 10 1.10 -9.40 -2.60
CA LEU A 10 -0.35 -9.20 -2.77
C LEU A 10 -0.98 -8.48 -1.56
N LEU A 11 -0.67 -8.93 -0.35
CA LEU A 11 -1.12 -8.29 0.88
C LEU A 11 -0.63 -6.84 0.98
N LEU A 12 0.64 -6.61 0.66
CA LEU A 12 1.24 -5.27 0.72
C LEU A 12 0.57 -4.31 -0.28
N THR A 13 0.29 -4.77 -1.50
CA THR A 13 -0.43 -3.99 -2.51
C THR A 13 -1.86 -3.70 -2.07
N ALA A 14 -2.59 -4.68 -1.54
CA ALA A 14 -3.97 -4.49 -1.07
C ALA A 14 -4.04 -3.50 0.11
N LEU A 15 -3.16 -3.65 1.10
CA LEU A 15 -3.09 -2.76 2.25
C LEU A 15 -2.64 -1.35 1.85
N GLY A 16 -1.62 -1.23 0.99
CA GLY A 16 -1.18 0.07 0.46
C GLY A 16 -2.31 0.80 -0.27
N LEU A 17 -3.11 0.08 -1.06
CA LEU A 17 -4.24 0.64 -1.79
C LEU A 17 -5.35 1.14 -0.86
N ILE A 18 -5.64 0.42 0.23
CA ILE A 18 -6.58 0.87 1.28
C ILE A 18 -6.07 2.15 1.93
N ILE A 19 -4.79 2.23 2.29
CA ILE A 19 -4.20 3.39 2.95
C ILE A 19 -4.24 4.62 2.03
N ILE A 20 -3.97 4.46 0.72
CA ILE A 20 -4.12 5.54 -0.26
C ILE A 20 -5.59 5.97 -0.35
N ALA A 21 -6.53 5.02 -0.48
CA ALA A 21 -7.96 5.32 -0.58
C ALA A 21 -8.46 6.10 0.64
N VAL A 22 -8.02 5.71 1.84
CA VAL A 22 -8.30 6.43 3.10
C VAL A 22 -7.66 7.82 3.09
N GLY A 23 -6.42 7.95 2.61
CA GLY A 23 -5.75 9.25 2.45
C GLY A 23 -6.52 10.19 1.50
N VAL A 24 -6.97 9.68 0.36
CA VAL A 24 -7.81 10.43 -0.59
C VAL A 24 -9.14 10.82 0.05
N TYR A 25 -9.78 9.91 0.78
CA TYR A 25 -11.02 10.20 1.51
C TYR A 25 -10.84 11.34 2.52
N TYR A 26 -9.72 11.37 3.25
CA TYR A 26 -9.42 12.44 4.21
C TYR A 26 -9.12 13.80 3.54
N ILE A 27 -8.72 13.84 2.27
CA ILE A 27 -8.58 15.10 1.52
C ILE A 27 -9.96 15.71 1.26
N PHE A 28 -10.96 14.91 0.90
CA PHE A 28 -12.31 15.38 0.60
C PHE A 28 -13.19 15.55 1.85
N ASN A 29 -12.96 14.75 2.89
CA ASN A 29 -13.67 14.81 4.16
C ASN A 29 -12.66 14.99 5.31
N PRO A 30 -12.15 16.22 5.52
CA PRO A 30 -11.32 16.50 6.68
C PRO A 30 -12.18 16.43 7.94
N GLY A 31 -12.30 15.24 8.52
CA GLY A 31 -12.97 15.04 9.80
C GLY A 31 -12.33 15.91 10.90
N LEU A 32 -13.08 16.14 11.98
CA LEU A 32 -12.73 17.02 13.11
C LEU A 32 -11.35 16.76 13.76
N ASN A 33 -10.72 15.62 13.48
CA ASN A 33 -9.40 15.25 13.97
C ASN A 33 -8.30 15.68 12.98
N ARG A 34 -8.05 16.99 12.89
CA ARG A 34 -6.83 17.50 12.25
C ARG A 34 -5.63 17.05 13.08
N THR A 35 -4.98 15.98 12.65
CA THR A 35 -3.67 15.61 13.21
C THR A 35 -2.70 16.77 12.98
N VAL A 36 -1.80 17.02 13.93
CA VAL A 36 -0.84 18.16 13.90
C VAL A 36 0.00 18.20 12.62
N LEU A 37 0.13 17.06 11.92
CA LEU A 37 0.83 16.87 10.65
C LEU A 37 -0.09 16.54 9.45
N ALA A 38 -1.38 16.92 9.47
CA ALA A 38 -2.31 16.67 8.38
C ALA A 38 -1.82 17.20 7.02
N GLY A 39 -1.04 18.29 7.01
CA GLY A 39 -0.44 18.85 5.80
C GLY A 39 0.57 17.92 5.11
N LEU A 40 1.20 16.98 5.83
CA LEU A 40 2.22 16.09 5.27
C LEU A 40 1.61 14.89 4.50
N HIS A 41 0.29 14.68 4.63
CA HIS A 41 -0.44 13.55 4.04
C HIS A 41 0.30 12.19 4.20
N PRO A 42 0.67 11.77 5.44
CA PRO A 42 1.47 10.57 5.65
C PRO A 42 0.84 9.32 5.02
N ASN A 43 -0.49 9.23 5.07
CA ASN A 43 -1.26 8.12 4.48
C ASN A 43 -1.02 7.98 2.97
N LEU A 44 -0.92 9.10 2.24
CA LEU A 44 -0.68 9.06 0.79
C LEU A 44 0.73 8.57 0.47
N TRP A 45 1.74 9.12 1.15
CA TRP A 45 3.15 8.75 0.95
C TRP A 45 3.43 7.30 1.36
N TRP A 46 3.01 6.91 2.55
CA TRP A 46 3.20 5.54 3.05
C TRP A 46 2.38 4.52 2.27
N GLY A 47 1.15 4.87 1.89
CA GLY A 47 0.33 4.05 1.00
C GLY A 47 1.00 3.86 -0.37
N GLY A 48 1.55 4.93 -0.95
CA GLY A 48 2.30 4.89 -2.20
C GLY A 48 3.54 3.98 -2.14
N ILE A 49 4.35 4.10 -1.08
CA ILE A 49 5.53 3.26 -0.86
C ILE A 49 5.12 1.78 -0.73
N MET A 50 4.10 1.47 0.06
CA MET A 50 3.61 0.09 0.21
C MET A 50 3.07 -0.48 -1.10
N LEU A 51 2.38 0.34 -1.90
CA LEU A 51 1.83 -0.09 -3.18
C LEU A 51 2.94 -0.39 -4.19
N ILE A 52 3.95 0.50 -4.31
CA ILE A 52 5.13 0.29 -5.17
C ILE A 52 5.90 -0.95 -4.72
N ALA A 53 6.19 -1.09 -3.42
CA ALA A 53 6.90 -2.24 -2.88
C ALA A 53 6.12 -3.54 -3.14
N GLY A 54 4.80 -3.55 -2.93
CA GLY A 54 3.95 -4.71 -3.20
C GLY A 54 3.95 -5.13 -4.67
N ILE A 55 3.85 -4.16 -5.59
CA ILE A 55 3.94 -4.41 -7.04
C ILE A 55 5.30 -5.01 -7.40
N LEU A 56 6.40 -4.46 -6.86
CA LEU A 56 7.74 -5.00 -7.08
C LEU A 56 7.83 -6.46 -6.59
N PHE A 57 7.34 -6.75 -5.39
CA PHE A 57 7.32 -8.12 -4.86
C PHE A 57 6.51 -9.07 -5.73
N ILE A 58 5.36 -8.65 -6.26
CA ILE A 58 4.55 -9.45 -7.18
C ILE A 58 5.32 -9.68 -8.49
N MET A 59 5.86 -8.63 -9.12
CA MET A 59 6.56 -8.73 -10.41
C MET A 59 7.80 -9.64 -10.32
N THR A 60 8.63 -9.48 -9.29
CA THR A 60 9.84 -10.29 -9.12
C THR A 60 9.52 -11.77 -8.83
N ASN A 61 8.40 -12.05 -8.15
CA ASN A 61 8.07 -13.42 -7.72
C ASN A 61 7.03 -14.13 -8.60
N LYS A 62 6.41 -13.44 -9.57
CA LYS A 62 5.41 -14.03 -10.48
C LYS A 62 5.97 -15.17 -11.35
N ASN A 63 7.26 -15.14 -11.68
CA ASN A 63 7.94 -16.15 -12.52
C ASN A 63 8.72 -17.22 -11.75
N LYS A 64 8.71 -17.20 -10.41
CA LYS A 64 9.39 -18.23 -9.61
C LYS A 64 8.43 -19.41 -9.38
N VAL A 65 8.48 -20.39 -10.29
CA VAL A 65 7.90 -21.72 -10.07
C VAL A 65 8.87 -22.50 -9.19
N ILE A 66 8.47 -22.78 -7.94
CA ILE A 66 9.23 -23.66 -7.04
C ILE A 66 9.14 -25.08 -7.63
N ARG A 67 10.26 -25.63 -8.08
CA ARG A 67 10.40 -27.03 -8.52
C ARG A 67 10.68 -27.92 -7.31
#